data_AF-A0A3R6YRK1-F1
#
_entry.id   AF-A0A3R6YRK1-F1
#
_cell.length_a   1.000
_cell.length_b   1.000
_cell.length_c   1.000
_cell.angle_alpha   90.00
_cell.angle_beta   90.00
_cell.angle_gamma   90.00
#
_symmetry.space_group_name_H-M   'P 1'
#
loop_
_entity.id
_entity.type
_entity.pdbx_description
1 polymer ?
#
loop_
_entity_poly.entity_id
_entity_poly.type
_entity_poly.pdbx_seq_one_letter_code
_entity_poly.pdbx_strand_id
1 'polypeptide(L)'
;MEVLGFSVDDQLDGARRQQAEWDVSPGSDGPVTSMSRVQRLLAEERNSPELADTDGMACATPEVEIPPPSDQEDEQRRMKRDKVFGILMAKVAEATTRGLAPSDLERLEILLSKHVDVFREDLGDDAPVKVEPLK
;
A
#
# COMPACT_ATOMS: atom_id res chain seq x y z
N MET A 1 -18.94 17.28 -15.09
CA MET A 1 -18.95 16.18 -16.07
C MET A 1 -19.79 16.58 -17.28
N GLU A 2 -21.07 16.84 -17.11
CA GLU A 2 -21.94 17.36 -18.20
C GLU A 2 -21.48 18.71 -18.76
N VAL A 3 -20.95 19.61 -17.91
CA VAL A 3 -20.41 20.93 -18.33
C VAL A 3 -19.25 20.81 -19.33
N LEU A 4 -18.54 19.67 -19.33
CA LEU A 4 -17.45 19.38 -20.27
C LEU A 4 -17.94 18.57 -21.48
N GLY A 5 -19.26 18.38 -21.61
CA GLY A 5 -19.87 17.58 -22.68
C GLY A 5 -19.80 16.07 -22.46
N PHE A 6 -19.40 15.60 -21.27
CA PHE A 6 -19.31 14.17 -20.96
C PHE A 6 -20.48 13.72 -20.08
N SER A 7 -21.27 12.78 -20.59
CA SER A 7 -22.29 12.07 -19.81
C SER A 7 -21.65 10.91 -19.05
N VAL A 8 -22.07 10.73 -17.79
CA VAL A 8 -21.65 9.58 -16.97
C VAL A 8 -22.19 8.28 -17.57
N ASP A 9 -23.40 8.31 -18.12
CA ASP A 9 -24.02 7.13 -18.74
C ASP A 9 -23.25 6.71 -20.00
N ASP A 10 -22.84 7.65 -20.85
CA ASP A 10 -22.02 7.36 -22.03
C ASP A 10 -20.66 6.77 -21.65
N GLN A 11 -20.09 7.24 -20.54
CA GLN A 11 -18.82 6.72 -20.04
C GLN A 11 -18.96 5.30 -19.50
N LEU A 12 -20.05 5.01 -18.78
CA LEU A 12 -20.33 3.65 -18.26
C LEU A 12 -20.68 2.68 -19.39
N ASP A 13 -21.41 3.12 -20.41
CA ASP A 13 -21.71 2.32 -21.60
C ASP A 13 -20.45 2.06 -22.45
N GLY A 14 -19.57 3.06 -22.57
CA GLY A 14 -18.26 2.90 -23.19
C GLY A 14 -17.40 1.87 -22.47
N ALA A 15 -17.33 1.95 -21.13
CA ALA A 15 -16.59 0.99 -20.30
C ALA A 15 -17.17 -0.43 -20.40
N ARG A 16 -18.50 -0.57 -20.39
CA ARG A 16 -19.18 -1.87 -20.54
C ARG A 16 -18.90 -2.52 -21.89
N ARG A 17 -18.83 -1.73 -22.98
CA ARG A 17 -18.48 -2.23 -24.32
C ARG A 17 -17.03 -2.66 -24.43
N GLN A 18 -16.12 -1.96 -23.73
CA GLN A 18 -14.69 -2.30 -23.70
C GLN A 18 -14.36 -3.47 -22.76
N GLN A 19 -15.29 -3.92 -21.91
CA GLN A 19 -15.06 -5.06 -21.01
C GLN A 19 -14.72 -6.35 -21.77
N ALA A 20 -15.17 -6.51 -23.01
CA ALA A 20 -14.84 -7.66 -23.87
C ALA A 20 -13.37 -7.68 -24.33
N GLU A 21 -12.71 -6.53 -24.45
CA GLU A 21 -11.30 -6.42 -24.84
C GLU A 21 -10.34 -6.75 -23.68
N TRP A 22 -10.80 -6.62 -22.43
CA TRP A 22 -10.02 -7.02 -21.26
C TRP A 22 -10.18 -8.51 -20.91
N ASP A 23 -11.18 -9.19 -21.48
CA ASP A 23 -11.47 -10.61 -21.21
C ASP A 23 -10.88 -11.56 -22.27
N VAL A 24 -9.81 -11.17 -22.95
CA VAL A 24 -8.99 -12.09 -23.76
C VAL A 24 -7.84 -12.68 -22.93
N SER A 25 -8.21 -13.56 -22.00
CA SER A 25 -7.32 -14.69 -21.70
C SER A 25 -7.44 -15.69 -22.84
N PRO A 26 -6.38 -16.01 -23.60
CA PRO A 26 -6.46 -17.02 -24.65
C PRO A 26 -6.52 -18.38 -23.95
N GLY A 27 -7.73 -18.88 -23.70
CA GLY A 27 -7.88 -20.14 -22.99
C GLY A 27 -9.32 -20.60 -22.90
N SER A 28 -9.69 -21.45 -23.87
CA SER A 28 -10.86 -22.33 -23.89
C SER A 28 -12.13 -21.77 -24.55
N ASP A 29 -12.36 -22.18 -25.81
CA ASP A 29 -13.67 -22.25 -26.45
C ASP A 29 -14.63 -23.12 -25.60
N GLY A 30 -15.45 -22.48 -24.78
CA GLY A 30 -16.53 -23.13 -24.05
C GLY A 30 -17.30 -22.13 -23.20
N PRO A 31 -18.61 -22.33 -22.96
CA PRO A 31 -19.42 -21.39 -22.18
C PRO A 31 -18.93 -21.37 -20.73
N VAL A 32 -18.20 -20.31 -20.36
CA VAL A 32 -17.65 -20.14 -19.02
C VAL A 32 -18.77 -19.67 -18.09
N THR A 33 -19.46 -20.61 -17.46
CA THR A 33 -20.39 -20.27 -16.38
C THR A 33 -19.62 -19.87 -15.12
N SER A 34 -20.17 -18.99 -14.28
CA SER A 34 -19.53 -18.50 -13.06
C SER A 34 -19.05 -19.63 -12.13
N MET A 35 -19.76 -20.76 -12.12
CA MET A 35 -19.39 -21.95 -11.34
C MET A 35 -18.12 -22.64 -11.84
N SER A 36 -17.87 -22.63 -13.16
CA SER A 36 -16.65 -23.19 -13.75
C SER A 36 -15.40 -22.39 -13.33
N ARG A 37 -15.54 -21.06 -13.14
CA ARG A 37 -14.46 -20.20 -12.61
C ARG A 37 -14.14 -20.53 -11.14
N VAL A 38 -15.16 -20.73 -10.30
CA VAL A 38 -14.96 -21.07 -8.87
C VAL A 38 -14.30 -22.45 -8.72
N GLN A 39 -14.72 -23.43 -9.52
CA GLN A 39 -14.10 -24.76 -9.50
C GLN A 39 -12.63 -24.75 -9.92
N ARG A 40 -12.25 -23.90 -10.88
CA ARG A 40 -10.84 -23.77 -11.30
C ARG A 40 -9.98 -23.14 -10.21
N LEU A 41 -10.46 -22.08 -9.56
CA LEU A 41 -9.76 -21.43 -8.44
C LEU A 41 -9.56 -22.39 -7.26
N LEU A 42 -10.57 -23.21 -6.94
CA LEU A 42 -10.47 -24.24 -5.91
C LEU A 42 -9.55 -25.40 -6.30
N ALA A 43 -9.36 -25.66 -7.60
CA ALA A 43 -8.43 -26.68 -8.09
C ALA A 43 -6.97 -26.20 -8.08
N GLU A 44 -6.72 -24.90 -8.32
CA GLU A 44 -5.39 -24.28 -8.26
C GLU A 44 -4.83 -24.19 -6.83
N GLU A 45 -5.68 -24.04 -5.81
CA GLU A 45 -5.22 -23.99 -4.40
C GLU A 45 -4.63 -25.33 -3.91
N ARG A 46 -4.85 -26.44 -4.64
CA ARG A 46 -4.48 -27.78 -4.18
C ARG A 46 -3.06 -28.23 -4.55
N ASN A 47 -2.31 -27.42 -5.30
CA ASN A 47 -0.89 -27.63 -5.58
C ASN A 47 -0.07 -26.57 -4.83
N SER A 48 0.20 -26.82 -3.55
CA SER A 48 1.29 -26.11 -2.87
C SER A 48 2.58 -26.48 -3.59
N PRO A 49 3.34 -25.54 -4.19
CA PRO A 49 4.67 -25.87 -4.65
C PRO A 49 5.50 -26.20 -3.41
N GLU A 50 5.93 -27.46 -3.35
CA GLU A 50 7.09 -27.88 -2.57
C GLU A 50 8.20 -26.88 -2.90
N LEU A 51 8.61 -26.08 -1.90
CA LEU A 51 9.61 -25.03 -2.07
C LEU A 51 10.95 -25.70 -2.39
N ALA A 52 11.18 -25.96 -3.67
CA ALA A 52 12.46 -26.36 -4.20
C ALA A 52 13.48 -25.26 -3.87
N ASP A 53 14.65 -25.70 -3.38
CA ASP A 53 15.75 -24.87 -2.95
C ASP A 53 16.03 -23.70 -3.92
N THR A 54 15.97 -22.51 -3.33
CA THR A 54 16.77 -21.31 -3.61
C THR A 54 17.57 -21.30 -4.93
N ASP A 55 16.90 -21.27 -6.07
CA ASP A 55 17.54 -20.90 -7.34
C ASP A 55 16.72 -19.82 -8.05
N GLY A 56 17.21 -18.58 -7.98
CA GLY A 56 16.84 -17.54 -8.95
C GLY A 56 15.73 -16.55 -8.60
N MET A 57 15.08 -16.59 -7.43
CA MET A 57 14.18 -15.50 -7.03
C MET A 57 14.94 -14.41 -6.28
N ALA A 58 15.93 -13.80 -6.93
CA ALA A 58 16.52 -12.57 -6.43
C ALA A 58 15.43 -11.50 -6.51
N CYS A 59 14.78 -11.20 -5.38
CA CYS A 59 13.97 -10.00 -5.28
C CYS A 59 14.83 -8.85 -5.82
N ALA A 60 14.31 -8.13 -6.81
CA ALA A 60 14.89 -6.88 -7.28
C ALA A 60 14.67 -5.81 -6.20
N THR A 61 15.11 -6.09 -4.97
CA THR A 61 15.17 -5.14 -3.88
C THR A 61 16.33 -4.23 -4.23
N PRO A 62 16.06 -3.01 -4.67
CA PRO A 62 17.08 -2.08 -5.10
C PRO A 62 17.91 -1.64 -3.91
N GLU A 63 19.22 -1.55 -4.13
CA GLU A 63 20.16 -1.09 -3.13
C GLU A 63 19.98 0.42 -2.93
N VAL A 64 19.49 0.81 -1.76
CA VAL A 64 19.31 2.22 -1.41
C VAL A 64 20.68 2.76 -1.02
N GLU A 65 21.30 3.56 -1.89
CA GLU A 65 22.46 4.37 -1.54
C GLU A 65 22.03 5.38 -0.46
N ILE A 66 22.34 5.08 0.80
CA ILE A 66 22.14 6.02 1.90
C ILE A 66 23.31 7.01 1.84
N PRO A 67 23.06 8.31 1.55
CA PRO A 67 24.10 9.32 1.59
C PRO A 67 24.78 9.33 2.97
N PRO A 68 26.08 9.66 3.05
CA PRO A 68 26.75 9.78 4.34
C PRO A 68 25.98 10.78 5.20
N PRO A 69 25.71 10.46 6.48
CA PRO A 69 24.91 11.31 7.33
C PRO A 69 25.56 12.69 7.42
N SER A 70 24.83 13.72 7.00
CA SER A 70 25.20 15.09 7.32
C SER A 70 24.57 15.49 8.65
N ASP A 71 25.32 16.21 9.49
CA ASP A 71 24.81 16.73 10.77
C ASP A 71 23.52 17.54 10.58
N GLN A 72 23.39 18.22 9.44
CA GLN A 72 22.20 18.99 9.08
C GLN A 72 20.97 18.12 8.77
N GLU A 73 21.13 17.02 8.02
CA GLU A 73 20.03 16.11 7.72
C GLU A 73 19.61 15.27 8.94
N ASP A 74 20.57 14.90 9.79
CA ASP A 74 20.29 14.22 11.05
C ASP A 74 19.50 15.12 12.00
N GLU A 75 19.88 16.40 12.11
CA GLU A 75 19.16 17.39 12.90
C GLU A 75 17.76 17.64 12.33
N GLN A 76 17.61 17.75 11.01
CA GLN A 76 16.30 17.85 10.37
C GLN A 76 15.44 16.62 10.64
N ARG A 77 16.00 15.41 10.57
CA ARG A 77 15.29 14.16 10.89
C ARG A 77 14.82 14.14 12.34
N ARG A 78 15.65 14.61 13.28
CA ARG A 78 15.27 14.75 14.70
C ARG A 78 14.13 15.75 14.88
N MET A 79 14.23 16.94 14.29
CA MET A 79 13.18 17.96 14.35
C MET A 79 11.85 17.44 13.78
N LYS A 80 11.88 16.76 12.63
CA LYS A 80 10.68 16.12 12.04
C LYS A 80 10.08 15.09 13.01
N ARG A 81 10.92 14.22 13.61
CA ARG A 81 10.48 13.21 14.57
C ARG A 81 9.85 13.83 15.81
N ASP A 82 10.45 14.87 16.37
CA ASP A 82 9.96 15.55 17.58
C ASP A 82 8.63 16.27 17.31
N LYS A 83 8.46 16.84 16.12
CA LYS A 83 7.19 17.44 15.70
C LYS A 83 6.09 16.41 15.56
N VAL A 84 6.38 15.27 14.91
CA VAL A 84 5.44 14.14 14.82
C VAL A 84 5.07 13.65 16.22
N PHE A 85 6.04 13.46 17.10
CA PHE A 85 5.79 13.06 18.48
C PHE A 85 4.87 14.04 19.22
N GLY A 86 5.08 15.36 19.05
CA GLY A 86 4.20 16.38 19.60
C GLY A 86 2.76 16.28 19.10
N ILE A 87 2.56 16.02 17.80
CA ILE A 87 1.22 15.80 17.23
C ILE A 87 0.57 14.56 17.83
N LEU A 88 1.32 13.45 17.97
CA LEU A 88 0.82 12.21 18.56
C LEU A 88 0.38 12.42 20.02
N MET A 89 1.17 13.13 20.83
CA MET A 89 0.79 13.42 22.22
C MET A 89 -0.41 14.37 22.30
N ALA A 90 -0.55 15.32 21.38
CA ALA A 90 -1.77 16.12 21.27
C ALA A 90 -2.99 15.26 20.93
N LYS A 91 -2.84 14.20 20.12
CA LYS A 91 -3.91 13.23 19.83
C LYS A 91 -4.26 12.35 21.03
N VAL A 92 -3.28 11.97 21.86
CA VAL A 92 -3.55 11.29 23.14
C VAL A 92 -4.39 12.21 24.05
N ALA A 93 -4.00 13.49 24.19
CA ALA A 93 -4.77 14.46 24.97
C ALA A 93 -6.19 14.66 24.40
N GLU A 94 -6.34 14.72 23.08
CA GLU A 94 -7.64 14.77 22.42
C GLU A 94 -8.49 13.53 22.76
N ALA A 95 -7.91 12.33 22.73
CA ALA A 95 -8.60 11.10 23.11
C ALA A 95 -9.07 11.12 24.58
N THR A 96 -8.30 11.73 25.49
CA THR A 96 -8.73 11.95 26.88
C THR A 96 -9.99 12.80 26.95
N THR A 97 -10.05 13.91 26.21
CA THR A 97 -11.24 14.78 26.19
C THR A 97 -12.48 14.10 25.57
N ARG A 98 -12.26 13.09 24.73
CA ARG A 98 -13.32 12.28 24.12
C ARG A 98 -13.79 11.12 25.00
N GLY A 99 -13.23 10.99 26.20
CA GLY A 99 -13.67 9.99 27.17
C GLY A 99 -13.08 8.59 26.94
N LEU A 100 -11.90 8.48 26.32
CA LEU A 100 -11.19 7.21 26.24
C LEU A 100 -10.83 6.71 27.64
N ALA A 101 -10.97 5.40 27.88
CA ALA A 101 -10.70 4.81 29.19
C ALA A 101 -9.22 4.98 29.59
N PRO A 102 -8.88 5.12 30.89
CA PRO A 102 -7.50 5.34 31.32
C PRO A 102 -6.53 4.23 30.90
N SER A 103 -6.96 2.97 30.93
CA SER A 103 -6.16 1.82 30.48
C SER A 103 -5.87 1.88 28.97
N ASP A 104 -6.83 2.36 28.19
CA ASP A 104 -6.68 2.48 26.74
C ASP A 104 -5.84 3.71 26.37
N LEU A 105 -5.88 4.78 27.18
CA LEU A 105 -4.99 5.93 27.05
C LEU A 105 -3.53 5.55 27.28
N GLU A 106 -3.24 4.81 28.36
CA GLU A 106 -1.89 4.33 28.65
C GLU A 106 -1.38 3.44 27.51
N ARG A 107 -2.22 2.52 27.03
CA ARG A 107 -1.89 1.66 25.90
C ARG A 107 -1.64 2.47 24.62
N LEU A 108 -2.44 3.50 24.36
CA LEU A 108 -2.29 4.37 23.20
C LEU A 108 -0.99 5.18 23.27
N GLU A 109 -0.67 5.75 24.43
CA GLU A 109 0.56 6.53 24.65
C GLU A 109 1.81 5.66 24.43
N ILE A 110 1.84 4.45 24.98
CA ILE A 110 2.95 3.50 24.79
C ILE A 110 3.08 3.12 23.31
N LEU A 111 1.97 2.82 22.64
CA LEU A 111 1.96 2.40 21.25
C LEU A 111 2.49 3.51 20.32
N LEU A 112 2.02 4.74 20.51
CA LEU A 112 2.44 5.88 19.70
C LEU A 112 3.89 6.28 19.99
N SER A 113 4.33 6.23 21.24
CA SER A 113 5.73 6.54 21.61
C SER A 113 6.73 5.51 21.07
N LYS A 114 6.31 4.24 20.97
CA LYS A 114 7.15 3.16 20.42
C LYS A 114 7.28 3.21 18.90
N HIS A 115 6.23 3.67 18.21
CA HIS A 115 6.11 3.59 16.75
C HIS A 115 6.02 4.97 16.08
N VAL A 116 6.72 5.97 16.63
CA VAL A 116 6.77 7.34 16.09
C VAL A 116 7.31 7.36 14.64
N ASP A 117 8.24 6.47 14.34
CA ASP A 117 8.90 6.29 13.05
C ASP A 117 7.96 5.87 11.91
N VAL A 118 6.81 5.27 12.24
CA VAL A 118 5.79 4.87 11.26
C VAL A 118 5.01 6.09 10.76
N PHE A 119 4.98 7.17 11.53
CA PHE A 119 4.23 8.38 11.19
C PHE A 119 5.13 9.39 10.47
N ARG A 120 4.54 10.07 9.50
CA ARG A 120 5.22 11.07 8.66
C ARG A 120 4.38 12.33 8.64
N GLU A 121 5.06 13.48 8.66
CA GLU A 121 4.38 14.75 8.44
C GLU A 121 3.96 14.89 6.97
N ASP A 122 4.87 14.55 6.05
CA ASP A 122 4.67 14.66 4.61
C ASP A 122 4.76 13.27 3.95
N LEU A 123 3.93 13.05 2.92
CA LEU A 123 3.98 11.87 2.05
C LEU A 123 4.88 12.16 0.86
N GLY A 124 5.78 11.23 0.52
CA GLY A 124 6.56 11.28 -0.73
C GLY A 124 7.97 11.84 -0.64
N ASP A 125 8.49 12.11 0.56
CA ASP A 125 9.90 12.47 0.80
C ASP A 125 10.85 11.25 0.81
N ASP A 126 10.35 10.04 0.53
CA ASP A 126 11.21 8.87 0.40
C ASP A 126 12.09 9.01 -0.85
N ALA A 127 13.38 8.70 -0.69
CA ALA A 127 14.30 8.71 -1.81
C ALA A 127 13.75 7.81 -2.93
N PRO A 128 13.68 8.30 -4.17
CA PRO A 128 13.20 7.52 -5.28
C PRO A 128 14.08 6.29 -5.41
N VAL A 129 13.40 5.15 -5.39
CA VAL A 129 14.01 3.86 -5.47
C VAL A 129 14.46 3.61 -6.91
N LYS A 130 15.78 3.67 -7.17
CA LYS A 130 16.34 3.40 -8.49
C LYS A 130 16.19 1.91 -8.79
N VAL A 131 15.39 1.56 -9.78
CA VAL A 131 15.28 0.19 -10.31
C VAL A 131 15.92 0.13 -11.69
N GLU A 132 16.56 -0.99 -12.03
CA GLU A 132 17.04 -1.19 -13.39
C GLU A 132 15.87 -1.23 -14.39
N PRO A 133 16.06 -0.74 -15.63
CA PRO A 133 15.03 -0.84 -16.66
C PRO A 133 14.63 -2.29 -16.91
N LEU A 134 13.33 -2.55 -17.03
CA LEU A 134 12.81 -3.85 -17.45
C LEU A 134 13.33 -4.17 -18.85
N LYS A 135 13.94 -5.36 -19.01
CA LYS A 135 14.44 -5.88 -20.29
C LYS A 135 13.32 -6.40 -21.17
#